data_AF-A0A8T4WH09-F1
#
_entry.id   AF-A0A8T4WH09-F1
#
_cell.length_a   1.000
_cell.length_b   1.000
_cell.length_c   1.000
_cell.angle_alpha   90.00
_cell.angle_beta   90.00
_cell.angle_gamma   90.00
#
_symmetry.space_group_name_H-M   'P 1'
#
loop_
_entity.id
_entity.type
_entity.pdbx_description
1 polymer ?
#
loop_
_entity_poly.entity_id
_entity_poly.type
_entity_poly.pdbx_seq_one_letter_code
_entity_poly.pdbx_strand_id
1 'polypeptide(L)'
;MADFKLQAPFEPTGDQPQAIRQLTEGLESGLDHQTLLGVTGSGKTFTMANVIEEYGRPTLVLSHNKTLAAQLASEYREFFPDNAVEYFVSYYDYYQPEAYVPSKDMYIEKEADINREIERLRNSTTRSLRTREDVIVIASVSCIYGLGNPEEYEKLSMMVEVGDEVERRELLEQLVAMQYNRNDMEIEPGVFRVRGDVIDVYPGYSKDAVRIELDGKEVSRISHLQGLTSRRLHDQNWTVIHPARHHVARHERILECLDEIEADMEEQVEWFKQQGKLVEAQRIKRRTRYDLEMLRETGWCSGIENYSRYIDGRAKGQRPYTLLDYFPDEFLMIIDESHMTIPQIRGMYNGDRSRKQNLVDYGFRLPSALDNRPLKFEEFEGFMNHVIYTT
;
A
#
# COMPACT_ATOMS: atom_id res chain seq x y z
N MET A 1 10.27 -7.82 21.43
CA MET A 1 8.95 -7.24 21.72
C MET A 1 9.09 -5.76 21.49
N ALA A 2 8.19 -5.19 20.68
CA ALA A 2 8.16 -3.77 20.41
C ALA A 2 7.75 -3.00 21.67
N ASP A 3 8.30 -1.79 21.85
CA ASP A 3 8.02 -0.92 23.00
C ASP A 3 6.79 -0.03 22.69
N PHE A 4 5.59 -0.54 22.95
CA PHE A 4 4.35 0.26 22.92
C PHE A 4 4.14 0.97 24.26
N LYS A 5 3.72 2.24 24.24
CA LYS A 5 3.53 3.07 25.43
C LYS A 5 2.11 3.62 25.47
N LEU A 6 1.24 2.92 26.19
CA LEU A 6 -0.14 3.35 26.39
C LEU A 6 -0.18 4.56 27.33
N GLN A 7 -0.75 5.64 26.86
CA GLN A 7 -1.02 6.84 27.63
C GLN A 7 -2.54 7.04 27.73
N ALA A 8 -3.08 6.90 28.94
CA ALA A 8 -4.48 7.18 29.22
C ALA A 8 -4.64 7.84 30.59
N PRO A 9 -5.59 8.77 30.77
CA PRO A 9 -5.86 9.39 32.07
C PRO A 9 -6.69 8.49 33.01
N PHE A 10 -6.95 7.25 32.63
CA PHE A 10 -7.77 6.28 33.35
C PHE A 10 -7.14 4.88 33.27
N GLU A 11 -7.46 4.04 34.25
CA GLU A 11 -7.02 2.64 34.32
C GLU A 11 -8.14 1.70 33.85
N PRO A 12 -7.84 0.45 33.44
CA PRO A 12 -8.86 -0.55 33.13
C PRO A 12 -9.81 -0.79 34.31
N THR A 13 -11.12 -0.76 34.06
CA THR A 13 -12.15 -0.93 35.11
C THR A 13 -13.25 -1.92 34.70
N GLY A 14 -14.09 -2.33 35.66
CA GLY A 14 -15.15 -3.30 35.41
C GLY A 14 -14.59 -4.65 34.95
N ASP A 15 -15.08 -5.14 33.80
CA ASP A 15 -14.64 -6.41 33.22
C ASP A 15 -13.35 -6.28 32.36
N GLN A 16 -12.89 -5.05 32.08
CA GLN A 16 -11.72 -4.81 31.23
C GLN A 16 -10.45 -5.52 31.74
N PRO A 17 -10.07 -5.47 33.04
CA PRO A 17 -8.86 -6.14 33.52
C PRO A 17 -8.88 -7.66 33.33
N GLN A 18 -10.07 -8.28 33.35
CA GLN A 18 -10.20 -9.71 33.08
C GLN A 18 -10.11 -10.00 31.59
N ALA A 19 -10.79 -9.21 30.76
CA ALA A 19 -10.74 -9.37 29.31
C ALA A 19 -9.31 -9.21 28.76
N ILE A 20 -8.58 -8.18 29.21
CA ILE A 20 -7.19 -7.92 28.81
C ILE A 20 -6.33 -9.15 29.12
N ARG A 21 -6.30 -9.59 30.40
CA ARG A 21 -5.52 -10.76 30.82
C ARG A 21 -5.85 -12.01 30.01
N GLN A 22 -7.13 -12.33 29.81
CA GLN A 22 -7.52 -13.54 29.08
C GLN A 22 -7.09 -13.49 27.62
N LEU A 23 -7.21 -12.33 26.97
CA LEU A 23 -6.78 -12.15 25.59
C LEU A 23 -5.27 -12.25 25.45
N THR A 24 -4.52 -11.58 26.34
CA THR A 24 -3.04 -11.64 26.37
C THR A 24 -2.54 -13.06 26.64
N GLU A 25 -3.06 -13.75 27.66
CA GLU A 25 -2.71 -15.15 27.96
C GLU A 25 -3.04 -16.08 26.76
N GLY A 26 -4.15 -15.82 26.08
CA GLY A 26 -4.51 -16.54 24.86
C GLY A 26 -3.51 -16.33 23.72
N LEU A 27 -3.04 -15.10 23.51
CA LEU A 27 -2.04 -14.78 22.49
C LEU A 27 -0.68 -15.42 22.84
N GLU A 28 -0.25 -15.33 24.10
CA GLU A 28 1.01 -15.92 24.57
C GLU A 28 1.02 -17.44 24.54
N SER A 29 -0.14 -18.07 24.69
CA SER A 29 -0.30 -19.53 24.57
C SER A 29 -0.45 -20.02 23.12
N GLY A 30 -0.41 -19.12 22.13
CA GLY A 30 -0.49 -19.44 20.71
C GLY A 30 -1.91 -19.74 20.22
N LEU A 31 -2.94 -19.12 20.83
CA LEU A 31 -4.30 -19.19 20.28
C LEU A 31 -4.42 -18.29 19.06
N ASP A 32 -4.64 -18.89 17.90
CA ASP A 32 -4.76 -18.16 16.63
C ASP A 32 -6.01 -17.27 16.58
N HIS A 33 -7.08 -17.67 17.26
CA HIS A 33 -8.40 -17.03 17.16
C HIS A 33 -9.03 -16.82 18.53
N GLN A 34 -9.33 -15.57 18.84
CA GLN A 34 -10.01 -15.17 20.07
C GLN A 34 -11.10 -14.15 19.76
N THR A 35 -12.14 -14.10 20.59
CA THR A 35 -13.26 -13.16 20.40
C THR A 35 -13.50 -12.36 21.67
N LEU A 36 -13.42 -11.03 21.56
CA LEU A 36 -13.88 -10.10 22.58
C LEU A 36 -15.35 -9.77 22.33
N LEU A 37 -16.24 -10.41 23.09
CA LEU A 37 -17.67 -10.10 23.08
C LEU A 37 -17.94 -8.92 24.02
N GLY A 38 -18.03 -7.71 23.47
CA GLY A 38 -18.18 -6.49 24.27
C GLY A 38 -19.43 -5.69 23.90
N VAL A 39 -20.24 -5.37 24.90
CA VAL A 39 -21.40 -4.48 24.71
C VAL A 39 -20.96 -3.10 24.21
N THR A 40 -21.77 -2.43 23.39
CA THR A 40 -21.47 -1.08 22.91
C THR A 40 -21.20 -0.13 24.08
N GLY A 41 -20.12 0.64 23.98
CA GLY A 41 -19.72 1.59 25.03
C GLY A 41 -18.93 0.98 26.19
N SER A 42 -18.59 -0.32 26.17
CA SER A 42 -17.73 -0.95 27.19
C SER A 42 -16.25 -0.57 27.14
N GLY A 43 -15.85 0.29 26.18
CA GLY A 43 -14.47 0.69 25.98
C GLY A 43 -13.61 -0.36 25.27
N LYS A 44 -14.17 -1.05 24.26
CA LYS A 44 -13.47 -2.09 23.47
C LYS A 44 -12.11 -1.62 22.92
N THR A 45 -12.03 -0.39 22.39
CA THR A 45 -10.77 0.18 21.90
C THR A 45 -9.70 0.24 23.00
N PHE A 46 -10.08 0.67 24.22
CA PHE A 46 -9.14 0.75 25.33
C PHE A 46 -8.69 -0.62 25.83
N THR A 47 -9.60 -1.60 25.91
CA THR A 47 -9.24 -3.00 26.16
C THR A 47 -8.21 -3.48 25.15
N MET A 48 -8.44 -3.23 23.86
CA MET A 48 -7.50 -3.64 22.81
C MET A 48 -6.19 -2.88 22.85
N ALA A 49 -6.18 -1.60 23.24
CA ALA A 49 -4.95 -0.83 23.44
C ALA A 49 -4.06 -1.48 24.53
N ASN A 50 -4.64 -1.89 25.65
CA ASN A 50 -3.89 -2.60 26.69
C ASN A 50 -3.34 -3.95 26.18
N VAL A 51 -4.14 -4.69 25.40
CA VAL A 51 -3.66 -5.95 24.77
C VAL A 51 -2.50 -5.70 23.81
N ILE A 52 -2.53 -4.62 23.02
CA ILE A 52 -1.42 -4.25 22.11
C ILE A 52 -0.16 -3.95 22.92
N GLU A 53 -0.28 -3.17 24.00
CA GLU A 53 0.85 -2.84 24.88
C GLU A 53 1.46 -4.09 25.52
N GLU A 54 0.63 -4.96 26.11
CA GLU A 54 1.09 -6.19 26.77
C GLU A 54 1.68 -7.20 25.79
N TYR A 55 1.07 -7.40 24.62
CA TYR A 55 1.53 -8.38 23.64
C TYR A 55 2.77 -7.91 22.86
N GLY A 56 2.93 -6.59 22.66
CA GLY A 56 4.19 -6.02 22.17
C GLY A 56 4.52 -6.37 20.72
N ARG A 57 3.53 -6.46 19.83
CA ARG A 57 3.71 -6.79 18.40
C ARG A 57 3.09 -5.76 17.46
N PRO A 58 3.64 -5.55 16.24
CA PRO A 58 2.97 -4.79 15.20
C PRO A 58 1.52 -5.25 15.05
N THR A 59 0.61 -4.31 14.96
CA THR A 59 -0.82 -4.61 15.01
C THR A 59 -1.55 -4.04 13.80
N LEU A 60 -2.36 -4.85 13.15
CA LEU A 60 -3.31 -4.44 12.13
C LEU A 60 -4.71 -4.38 12.75
N VAL A 61 -5.35 -3.22 12.71
CA VAL A 61 -6.75 -3.03 13.10
C VAL A 61 -7.61 -2.85 11.85
N LEU A 62 -8.45 -3.83 11.55
CA LEU A 62 -9.33 -3.84 10.38
C LEU A 62 -10.72 -3.33 10.71
N SER A 63 -11.19 -2.34 9.97
CA SER A 63 -12.55 -1.80 10.08
C SER A 63 -13.28 -1.83 8.73
N HIS A 64 -14.58 -2.15 8.77
CA HIS A 64 -15.39 -2.28 7.56
C HIS A 64 -15.71 -0.95 6.85
N ASN A 65 -15.48 0.20 7.49
CA ASN A 65 -15.80 1.50 6.92
C ASN A 65 -14.76 2.59 7.27
N LYS A 66 -14.67 3.62 6.40
CA LYS A 66 -13.68 4.71 6.54
C LYS A 66 -13.90 5.58 7.79
N THR A 67 -15.15 5.79 8.19
CA THR A 67 -15.51 6.63 9.34
C THR A 67 -15.03 6.02 10.65
N LEU A 68 -15.34 4.75 10.88
CA LEU A 68 -14.91 3.99 12.05
C LEU A 68 -13.40 3.81 12.05
N ALA A 69 -12.79 3.51 10.89
CA ALA A 69 -11.34 3.50 10.76
C ALA A 69 -10.71 4.86 11.17
N ALA A 70 -11.30 5.99 10.79
CA ALA A 70 -10.78 7.30 11.16
C ALA A 70 -10.94 7.58 12.66
N GLN A 71 -12.05 7.15 13.27
CA GLN A 71 -12.28 7.24 14.72
C GLN A 71 -11.23 6.42 15.49
N LEU A 72 -11.08 5.14 15.14
CA LEU A 72 -10.07 4.26 15.73
C LEU A 72 -8.67 4.83 15.57
N ALA A 73 -8.31 5.36 14.40
CA ALA A 73 -7.01 5.99 14.20
C ALA A 73 -6.79 7.23 15.08
N SER A 74 -7.85 8.00 15.37
CA SER A 74 -7.78 9.11 16.32
C SER A 74 -7.58 8.60 17.75
N GLU A 75 -8.37 7.63 18.18
CA GLU A 75 -8.30 7.04 19.52
C GLU A 75 -6.93 6.39 19.78
N TYR A 76 -6.43 5.58 18.85
CA TYR A 76 -5.11 4.96 18.97
C TYR A 76 -3.96 5.98 18.97
N ARG A 77 -4.08 7.11 18.24
CA ARG A 77 -3.07 8.18 18.30
C ARG A 77 -3.05 8.89 19.65
N GLU A 78 -4.21 9.04 20.29
CA GLU A 78 -4.29 9.57 21.66
C GLU A 78 -3.71 8.58 22.67
N PHE A 79 -3.98 7.29 22.49
CA PHE A 79 -3.44 6.23 23.35
C PHE A 79 -1.94 5.98 23.16
N PHE A 80 -1.40 6.14 21.96
CA PHE A 80 -0.01 5.82 21.62
C PHE A 80 0.69 6.99 20.91
N PRO A 81 0.85 8.16 21.58
CA PRO A 81 1.39 9.36 20.94
C PRO A 81 2.87 9.24 20.55
N ASP A 82 3.61 8.33 21.16
CA ASP A 82 5.04 8.10 20.91
C ASP A 82 5.32 6.94 19.94
N ASN A 83 4.31 6.16 19.57
CA ASN A 83 4.42 5.02 18.65
C ASN A 83 3.88 5.36 17.25
N ALA A 84 4.14 4.49 16.27
CA ALA A 84 3.71 4.71 14.89
C ALA A 84 2.25 4.26 14.68
N VAL A 85 1.30 5.18 14.85
CA VAL A 85 -0.12 4.94 14.56
C VAL A 85 -0.48 5.41 13.15
N GLU A 86 -0.58 4.43 12.26
CA GLU A 86 -0.68 4.58 10.82
C GLU A 86 -2.12 4.36 10.31
N TYR A 87 -2.41 4.94 9.13
CA TYR A 87 -3.77 4.92 8.56
C TYR A 87 -3.74 4.47 7.09
N PHE A 88 -4.42 3.35 6.81
CA PHE A 88 -4.35 2.68 5.51
C PHE A 88 -5.74 2.37 4.95
N VAL A 89 -6.32 3.33 4.24
CA VAL A 89 -7.60 3.17 3.53
C VAL A 89 -7.44 3.45 2.05
N SER A 90 -8.51 3.26 1.27
CA SER A 90 -8.53 3.70 -0.13
C SER A 90 -8.28 5.21 -0.20
N TYR A 91 -7.21 5.58 -0.89
CA TYR A 91 -6.84 6.96 -1.23
C TYR A 91 -7.69 7.61 -2.31
N TYR A 92 -8.74 6.95 -2.81
CA TYR A 92 -9.66 7.57 -3.74
C TYR A 92 -10.77 8.30 -2.99
N ASP A 93 -10.97 9.58 -3.31
CA ASP A 93 -12.15 10.34 -2.91
C ASP A 93 -13.34 9.96 -3.81
N TYR A 94 -13.08 9.81 -5.10
CA TYR A 94 -14.00 9.25 -6.09
C TYR A 94 -13.30 8.15 -6.87
N TYR A 95 -13.99 7.03 -7.12
CA TYR A 95 -13.45 5.93 -7.90
C TYR A 95 -14.56 5.23 -8.70
N GLN A 96 -14.43 5.29 -10.01
CA GLN A 96 -15.19 4.51 -10.97
C GLN A 96 -14.26 3.48 -11.61
N PRO A 97 -14.47 2.18 -11.38
CA PRO A 97 -13.65 1.16 -12.02
C PRO A 97 -13.96 1.05 -13.52
N GLU A 98 -12.96 0.65 -14.30
CA GLU A 98 -13.18 0.19 -15.67
C GLU A 98 -14.19 -0.97 -15.68
N ALA A 99 -15.21 -0.90 -16.53
CA ALA A 99 -16.21 -1.95 -16.60
C ALA A 99 -16.83 -2.04 -18.00
N TYR A 100 -17.38 -3.20 -18.32
CA TYR A 100 -18.19 -3.40 -19.50
C TYR A 100 -19.53 -4.04 -19.09
N VAL A 101 -20.63 -3.45 -19.55
CA VAL A 101 -22.00 -3.90 -19.27
C VAL A 101 -22.59 -4.48 -20.56
N PRO A 102 -22.54 -5.82 -20.75
CA PRO A 102 -22.90 -6.44 -22.02
C PRO A 102 -24.34 -6.19 -22.44
N SER A 103 -25.28 -6.13 -21.49
CA SER A 103 -26.70 -5.90 -21.75
C SER A 103 -27.01 -4.52 -22.34
N LYS A 104 -26.07 -3.57 -22.25
CA LYS A 104 -26.19 -2.21 -22.78
C LYS A 104 -25.14 -1.86 -23.83
N ASP A 105 -24.25 -2.80 -24.18
CA ASP A 105 -23.06 -2.54 -25.00
C ASP A 105 -22.31 -1.28 -24.55
N MET A 106 -22.14 -1.14 -23.23
CA MET A 106 -21.62 0.08 -22.61
C MET A 106 -20.27 -0.21 -21.96
N TYR A 107 -19.22 0.41 -22.50
CA TYR A 107 -17.90 0.49 -21.87
C TYR A 107 -17.83 1.72 -20.97
N ILE A 108 -17.37 1.51 -19.75
CA ILE A 108 -17.23 2.53 -18.71
C ILE A 108 -15.74 2.71 -18.47
N GLU A 109 -15.24 3.92 -18.72
CA GLU A 109 -13.85 4.27 -18.47
C GLU A 109 -13.57 4.39 -16.97
N LYS A 110 -12.30 4.12 -16.62
CA LYS A 110 -11.79 4.33 -15.26
C LYS A 110 -11.68 5.83 -15.03
N GLU A 111 -12.33 6.31 -13.98
CA GLU A 111 -12.20 7.68 -13.49
C GLU A 111 -11.89 7.62 -12.00
N ALA A 112 -10.94 8.41 -11.54
CA ALA A 112 -10.55 8.39 -10.14
C ALA A 112 -9.94 9.73 -9.70
N ASP A 113 -10.34 10.17 -8.52
CA ASP A 113 -9.77 11.32 -7.83
C ASP A 113 -8.97 10.84 -6.62
N ILE A 114 -7.69 11.17 -6.59
CA ILE A 114 -6.76 10.74 -5.53
C ILE A 114 -6.66 11.80 -4.45
N ASN A 115 -6.87 11.38 -3.21
CA ASN A 115 -6.61 12.15 -2.01
C ASN A 115 -5.12 12.05 -1.63
N ARG A 116 -4.37 13.11 -1.89
CA ARG A 116 -2.92 13.16 -1.65
C ARG A 116 -2.52 12.93 -0.19
N GLU A 117 -3.34 13.38 0.78
CA GLU A 117 -3.02 13.14 2.21
C GLU A 117 -3.21 11.67 2.59
N ILE A 118 -4.23 10.99 2.05
CA ILE A 118 -4.40 9.55 2.27
C ILE A 118 -3.30 8.76 1.55
N GLU A 119 -2.91 9.14 0.34
CA GLU A 119 -1.76 8.54 -0.36
C GLU A 119 -0.48 8.66 0.49
N ARG A 120 -0.22 9.84 1.05
CA ARG A 120 0.91 10.09 1.95
C ARG A 120 0.86 9.20 3.19
N LEU A 121 -0.31 9.07 3.83
CA LEU A 121 -0.50 8.19 4.99
C LEU A 121 -0.27 6.71 4.65
N ARG A 122 -0.67 6.26 3.45
CA ARG A 122 -0.40 4.89 2.99
C ARG A 122 1.10 4.65 2.78
N ASN A 123 1.81 5.61 2.19
CA ASN A 123 3.27 5.54 2.05
C ASN A 123 3.95 5.55 3.42
N SER A 124 3.46 6.36 4.37
CA SER A 124 3.92 6.37 5.77
C SER A 124 3.75 4.99 6.40
N THR A 125 2.59 4.36 6.21
CA THR A 125 2.29 3.03 6.75
C THR A 125 3.31 1.99 6.30
N THR A 126 3.53 1.85 4.99
CA THR A 126 4.45 0.83 4.46
C THR A 126 5.89 1.11 4.87
N ARG A 127 6.31 2.38 4.92
CA ARG A 127 7.63 2.74 5.47
C ARG A 127 7.75 2.36 6.94
N SER A 128 6.76 2.71 7.77
CA SER A 128 6.80 2.47 9.21
C SER A 128 6.92 0.98 9.50
N LEU A 129 6.16 0.12 8.79
CA LEU A 129 6.27 -1.35 8.90
C LEU A 129 7.66 -1.91 8.56
N ARG A 130 8.45 -1.20 7.73
CA ARG A 130 9.82 -1.62 7.35
C ARG A 130 10.92 -1.01 8.22
N THR A 131 10.60 0.01 9.00
CA THR A 131 11.60 0.80 9.74
C THR A 131 11.43 0.75 11.25
N ARG A 132 10.30 0.23 11.75
CA ARG A 132 9.93 0.20 13.17
C ARG A 132 9.15 -1.07 13.50
N GLU A 133 9.23 -1.49 14.76
CA GLU A 133 8.45 -2.62 15.28
C GLU A 133 7.19 -2.16 16.05
N ASP A 134 7.13 -0.91 16.49
CA ASP A 134 6.06 -0.35 17.31
C ASP A 134 4.97 0.33 16.45
N VAL A 135 4.40 -0.45 15.52
CA VAL A 135 3.46 0.05 14.51
C VAL A 135 2.04 -0.49 14.74
N ILE A 136 1.06 0.41 14.80
CA ILE A 136 -0.37 0.10 14.77
C ILE A 136 -0.93 0.65 13.47
N VAL A 137 -1.45 -0.21 12.60
CA VAL A 137 -2.04 0.18 11.33
C VAL A 137 -3.55 0.05 11.40
N ILE A 138 -4.27 1.16 11.30
CA ILE A 138 -5.73 1.16 11.16
C ILE A 138 -6.06 1.14 9.68
N ALA A 139 -6.68 0.06 9.23
CA ALA A 139 -6.93 -0.17 7.81
C ALA A 139 -8.39 -0.50 7.50
N SER A 140 -8.81 -0.17 6.28
CA SER A 140 -10.00 -0.78 5.69
C SER A 140 -9.63 -2.05 4.92
N VAL A 141 -10.60 -2.65 4.23
CA VAL A 141 -10.35 -3.72 3.24
C VAL A 141 -9.36 -3.32 2.13
N SER A 142 -8.90 -2.07 2.06
CA SER A 142 -7.77 -1.71 1.20
C SER A 142 -6.49 -2.49 1.51
N CYS A 143 -6.32 -3.04 2.71
CA CYS A 143 -5.15 -3.84 3.09
C CYS A 143 -5.00 -5.13 2.29
N ILE A 144 -6.09 -5.70 1.76
CA ILE A 144 -6.09 -6.93 0.97
C ILE A 144 -6.00 -6.68 -0.54
N TYR A 145 -5.86 -5.41 -0.97
CA TYR A 145 -5.64 -5.06 -2.36
C TYR A 145 -4.16 -5.04 -2.71
N GLY A 146 -3.88 -5.29 -3.99
CA GLY A 146 -2.52 -5.32 -4.53
C GLY A 146 -1.69 -4.09 -4.18
N LEU A 147 -0.47 -4.33 -3.71
CA LEU A 147 0.63 -3.38 -3.55
C LEU A 147 1.85 -3.88 -4.32
N GLY A 148 2.87 -3.04 -4.47
CA GLY A 148 4.15 -3.50 -4.99
C GLY A 148 4.84 -4.47 -4.04
N ASN A 149 5.72 -5.31 -4.60
CA ASN A 149 6.52 -6.25 -3.84
C ASN A 149 7.32 -5.53 -2.74
N PRO A 150 7.17 -5.90 -1.44
CA PRO A 150 7.91 -5.30 -0.34
C PRO A 150 9.44 -5.34 -0.53
N GLU A 151 9.98 -6.43 -1.07
CA GLU A 151 11.43 -6.56 -1.30
C GLU A 151 11.93 -5.57 -2.35
N GLU A 152 11.19 -5.40 -3.45
CA GLU A 152 11.58 -4.41 -4.48
C GLU A 152 11.39 -2.99 -3.96
N TYR A 153 10.38 -2.73 -3.13
CA TYR A 153 10.19 -1.44 -2.45
C TYR A 153 11.42 -1.09 -1.60
N GLU A 154 11.98 -2.05 -0.87
CA GLU A 154 13.19 -1.83 -0.08
C GLU A 154 14.43 -1.63 -0.92
N LYS A 155 14.66 -2.50 -1.93
CA LYS A 155 15.84 -2.42 -2.82
C LYS A 155 15.93 -1.09 -3.58
N LEU A 156 14.79 -0.44 -3.82
CA LEU A 156 14.75 0.86 -4.47
C LEU A 156 15.05 2.03 -3.53
N SER A 157 15.05 1.82 -2.21
CA SER A 157 15.39 2.87 -1.24
C SER A 157 16.80 3.40 -1.47
N MET A 158 16.98 4.71 -1.31
CA MET A 158 18.26 5.39 -1.44
C MET A 158 18.76 5.83 -0.07
N MET A 159 19.91 5.29 0.37
CA MET A 159 20.63 5.82 1.52
C MET A 159 21.56 6.94 1.07
N VAL A 160 21.63 8.02 1.84
CA VAL A 160 22.55 9.14 1.63
C VAL A 160 23.21 9.48 2.95
N GLU A 161 24.53 9.54 2.98
CA GLU A 161 25.34 9.88 4.15
C GLU A 161 26.25 11.09 3.87
N VAL A 162 26.49 11.90 4.90
CA VAL A 162 27.43 13.03 4.83
C VAL A 162 28.84 12.49 4.62
N GLY A 163 29.52 12.99 3.60
CA GLY A 163 30.84 12.52 3.16
C GLY A 163 30.80 11.54 1.97
N ASP A 164 29.61 11.11 1.53
CA ASP A 164 29.49 10.26 0.34
C ASP A 164 29.94 11.01 -0.92
N GLU A 165 30.74 10.35 -1.76
CA GLU A 165 31.05 10.83 -3.12
C GLU A 165 29.92 10.40 -4.07
N VAL A 166 29.09 11.35 -4.49
CA VAL A 166 27.94 11.13 -5.37
C VAL A 166 27.90 12.17 -6.48
N GLU A 167 27.74 11.71 -7.73
CA GLU A 167 27.44 12.60 -8.84
C GLU A 167 26.01 13.11 -8.70
N ARG A 168 25.83 14.44 -8.75
CA ARG A 168 24.49 15.05 -8.66
C ARG A 168 23.50 14.40 -9.62
N ARG A 169 23.93 14.12 -10.85
CA ARG A 169 23.08 13.50 -11.88
C ARG A 169 22.57 12.12 -11.45
N GLU A 170 23.43 11.30 -10.87
CA GLU A 170 23.08 9.94 -10.42
C GLU A 170 22.04 9.99 -9.31
N LEU A 171 22.19 10.91 -8.35
CA LEU A 171 21.20 11.12 -7.29
C LEU A 171 19.83 11.52 -7.84
N LEU A 172 19.78 12.38 -8.87
CA LEU A 172 18.53 12.77 -9.53
C LEU A 172 17.91 11.61 -10.31
N GLU A 173 18.72 10.81 -11.01
CA GLU A 173 18.26 9.63 -11.74
C GLU A 173 17.66 8.59 -10.79
N GLN A 174 18.27 8.38 -9.62
CA GLN A 174 17.73 7.47 -8.59
C GLN A 174 16.42 7.97 -7.98
N LEU A 175 16.28 9.29 -7.73
CA LEU A 175 15.01 9.88 -7.29
C LEU A 175 13.90 9.65 -8.34
N VAL A 176 14.20 9.84 -9.62
CA VAL A 176 13.23 9.58 -10.71
C VAL A 176 12.86 8.09 -10.77
N ALA A 177 13.83 7.18 -10.63
CA ALA A 177 13.57 5.74 -10.58
C ALA A 177 12.64 5.36 -9.40
N MET A 178 12.79 6.05 -8.27
CA MET A 178 11.91 5.95 -7.09
C MET A 178 10.54 6.66 -7.25
N GLN A 179 10.17 7.09 -8.46
CA GLN A 179 8.92 7.77 -8.80
C GLN A 179 8.78 9.18 -8.21
N TYR A 180 9.88 9.85 -7.89
CA TYR A 180 9.83 11.27 -7.56
C TYR A 180 9.81 12.13 -8.82
N ASN A 181 8.96 13.15 -8.82
CA ASN A 181 8.89 14.12 -9.91
C ASN A 181 9.72 15.36 -9.59
N ARG A 182 10.46 15.87 -10.57
CA ARG A 182 11.10 17.18 -10.40
C ARG A 182 10.06 18.28 -10.51
N ASN A 183 9.88 19.06 -9.46
CA ASN A 183 9.00 20.23 -9.46
C ASN A 183 9.63 21.38 -8.68
N ASP A 184 10.08 22.40 -9.39
CA ASP A 184 10.74 23.56 -8.78
C ASP A 184 9.74 24.63 -8.28
N MET A 185 8.44 24.47 -8.61
CA MET A 185 7.37 25.46 -8.37
C MET A 185 6.37 25.01 -7.30
N GLU A 186 5.76 23.83 -7.47
CA GLU A 186 4.76 23.27 -6.55
C GLU A 186 5.42 22.25 -5.62
N ILE A 187 5.29 22.48 -4.32
CA ILE A 187 5.87 21.64 -3.28
C ILE A 187 4.80 20.69 -2.76
N GLU A 188 4.99 19.41 -2.99
CA GLU A 188 4.07 18.36 -2.55
C GLU A 188 4.82 17.05 -2.26
N PRO A 189 4.25 16.11 -1.48
CA PRO A 189 4.86 14.80 -1.28
C PRO A 189 5.11 14.08 -2.62
N GLY A 190 6.29 13.46 -2.77
CA GLY A 190 6.69 12.76 -3.97
C GLY A 190 7.36 13.63 -5.03
N VAL A 191 7.78 14.86 -4.69
CA VAL A 191 8.57 15.70 -5.58
C VAL A 191 9.97 15.99 -5.03
N PHE A 192 10.86 16.42 -5.90
CA PHE A 192 12.12 17.04 -5.50
C PHE A 192 12.37 18.33 -6.28
N ARG A 193 13.16 19.21 -5.69
CA ARG A 193 13.56 20.51 -6.23
C ARG A 193 15.07 20.65 -6.22
N VAL A 194 15.62 21.29 -7.25
CA VAL A 194 17.07 21.49 -7.37
C VAL A 194 17.41 22.98 -7.49
N ARG A 195 18.31 23.48 -6.63
CA ARG A 195 18.80 24.86 -6.64
C ARG A 195 20.31 24.88 -6.47
N GLY A 196 21.04 24.94 -7.60
CA GLY A 196 22.50 24.82 -7.59
C GLY A 196 22.91 23.42 -7.11
N ASP A 197 23.60 23.39 -5.97
CA ASP A 197 24.11 22.17 -5.33
C ASP A 197 23.21 21.70 -4.16
N VAL A 198 22.03 22.33 -4.01
CA VAL A 198 21.03 21.99 -3.00
C VAL A 198 19.88 21.23 -3.64
N ILE A 199 19.57 20.07 -3.09
CA ILE A 199 18.48 19.19 -3.51
C ILE A 199 17.51 19.05 -2.34
N ASP A 200 16.30 19.55 -2.50
CA ASP A 200 15.22 19.38 -1.54
C ASP A 200 14.33 18.23 -2.02
N VAL A 201 14.30 17.14 -1.27
CA VAL A 201 13.40 15.99 -1.51
C VAL A 201 12.22 16.09 -0.57
N TYR A 202 11.01 15.97 -1.09
CA TYR A 202 9.77 15.94 -0.33
C TYR A 202 9.24 14.50 -0.33
N PRO A 203 9.57 13.67 0.68
CA PRO A 203 9.27 12.25 0.66
C PRO A 203 7.77 11.98 0.55
N GLY A 204 7.38 10.98 -0.25
CA GLY A 204 5.97 10.63 -0.48
C GLY A 204 5.19 10.20 0.76
N TYR A 205 5.88 9.96 1.88
CA TYR A 205 5.34 9.55 3.18
C TYR A 205 5.38 10.65 4.25
N SER A 206 6.05 11.76 4.01
CA SER A 206 6.37 12.76 5.04
C SER A 206 5.70 14.11 4.75
N LYS A 207 5.39 14.86 5.82
CA LYS A 207 5.04 16.29 5.70
C LYS A 207 6.28 17.19 5.65
N ASP A 208 7.39 16.69 6.16
CA ASP A 208 8.68 17.37 6.20
C ASP A 208 9.57 16.91 5.04
N ALA A 209 10.49 17.79 4.64
CA ALA A 209 11.42 17.56 3.55
C ALA A 209 12.81 17.17 4.07
N VAL A 210 13.61 16.60 3.17
CA VAL A 210 15.02 16.31 3.37
C VAL A 210 15.82 17.16 2.38
N ARG A 211 16.74 17.97 2.89
CA ARG A 211 17.70 18.74 2.10
C ARG A 211 19.04 18.03 2.07
N ILE A 212 19.57 17.86 0.87
CA ILE A 212 20.90 17.32 0.59
C ILE A 212 21.70 18.45 -0.05
N GLU A 213 22.80 18.86 0.58
CA GLU A 213 23.70 19.91 0.08
C GLU A 213 25.01 19.26 -0.39
N LEU A 214 25.38 19.49 -1.65
CA LEU A 214 26.61 18.97 -2.24
C LEU A 214 27.72 20.04 -2.26
N ASP A 215 28.96 19.63 -2.05
CA ASP A 215 30.16 20.41 -2.37
C ASP A 215 30.95 19.67 -3.46
N GLY A 216 30.80 20.12 -4.71
CA GLY A 216 31.28 19.38 -5.88
C GLY A 216 30.58 18.02 -6.03
N LYS A 217 31.26 16.94 -5.63
CA LYS A 217 30.73 15.56 -5.66
C LYS A 217 30.55 14.97 -4.27
N GLU A 218 30.73 15.74 -3.20
CA GLU A 218 30.62 15.23 -1.83
C GLU A 218 29.32 15.71 -1.18
N VAL A 219 28.63 14.83 -0.45
CA VAL A 219 27.49 15.25 0.39
C VAL A 219 28.02 16.01 1.60
N SER A 220 27.92 17.33 1.57
CA SER A 220 28.41 18.22 2.63
C SER A 220 27.48 18.29 3.85
N ARG A 221 26.16 18.17 3.64
CA ARG A 221 25.16 18.29 4.71
C ARG A 221 23.84 17.64 4.34
N ILE A 222 23.20 17.03 5.34
CA ILE A 222 21.81 16.58 5.28
C ILE A 222 21.00 17.27 6.38
N SER A 223 19.89 17.91 6.01
CA SER A 223 19.00 18.59 6.95
C SER A 223 17.54 18.15 6.79
N HIS A 224 16.83 17.98 7.90
CA HIS A 224 15.37 17.93 7.90
C HIS A 224 14.79 19.34 7.88
N LEU A 225 13.84 19.58 6.98
CA LEU A 225 13.15 20.84 6.83
C LEU A 225 11.66 20.67 7.10
N GLN A 226 11.07 21.64 7.79
CA GLN A 226 9.62 21.73 7.91
C GLN A 226 9.01 22.01 6.53
N GLY A 227 8.06 21.17 6.09
CA GLY A 227 7.60 21.17 4.69
C GLY A 227 7.12 22.52 4.17
N LEU A 228 6.17 23.17 4.86
CA LEU A 228 5.54 24.42 4.41
C LEU A 228 6.47 25.63 4.46
N THR A 229 7.31 25.74 5.50
CA THR A 229 8.14 26.93 5.75
C THR A 229 9.55 26.78 5.23
N SER A 230 9.97 25.55 4.89
CA SER A 230 11.37 25.18 4.63
C SER A 230 12.31 25.55 5.79
N ARG A 231 11.77 25.73 7.00
CA ARG A 231 12.57 26.00 8.20
C ARG A 231 13.38 24.76 8.53
N ARG A 232 14.70 24.89 8.69
CA ARG A 232 15.56 23.82 9.17
C ARG A 232 15.13 23.40 10.59
N LEU A 233 14.85 22.11 10.75
CA LEU A 233 14.48 21.49 12.02
C LEU A 233 15.73 21.01 12.75
N HIS A 234 16.47 20.08 12.12
CA HIS A 234 17.73 19.54 12.62
C HIS A 234 18.57 19.01 11.46
N ASP A 235 19.86 18.79 11.73
CA ASP A 235 20.79 18.12 10.83
C ASP A 235 20.95 16.65 11.24
N GLN A 236 21.34 15.82 10.29
CA GLN A 236 21.60 14.40 10.52
C GLN A 236 22.78 13.95 9.64
N ASN A 237 23.47 12.90 10.08
CA ASN A 237 24.62 12.38 9.35
C ASN A 237 24.20 11.53 8.15
N TRP A 238 23.03 10.91 8.19
CA TRP A 238 22.53 10.06 7.11
C TRP A 238 21.00 10.13 7.03
N THR A 239 20.44 9.68 5.91
CA THR A 239 19.00 9.53 5.71
C THR A 239 18.70 8.41 4.71
N VAL A 240 17.52 7.82 4.80
CA VAL A 240 17.01 6.85 3.82
C VAL A 240 15.74 7.40 3.20
N ILE A 241 15.76 7.52 1.87
CA ILE A 241 14.66 7.97 1.05
C ILE A 241 14.01 6.74 0.43
N HIS A 242 12.76 6.47 0.77
CA HIS A 242 11.99 5.37 0.19
C HIS A 242 11.24 5.81 -1.08
N PRO A 243 10.80 4.86 -1.93
CA PRO A 243 10.00 5.18 -3.11
C PRO A 243 8.77 6.04 -2.80
N ALA A 244 8.45 6.96 -3.70
CA ALA A 244 7.34 7.91 -3.54
C ALA A 244 5.96 7.25 -3.66
N ARG A 245 5.88 6.04 -4.23
CA ARG A 245 4.66 5.28 -4.50
C ARG A 245 4.87 3.79 -4.21
N HIS A 246 3.78 3.04 -4.03
CA HIS A 246 3.84 1.59 -3.79
C HIS A 246 4.12 0.76 -5.03
N HIS A 247 3.59 1.18 -6.19
CA HIS A 247 3.79 0.47 -7.45
C HIS A 247 4.97 1.08 -8.17
N VAL A 248 6.16 0.56 -7.88
CA VAL A 248 7.39 0.94 -8.59
C VAL A 248 7.95 -0.31 -9.24
N ALA A 249 8.21 -0.20 -10.54
CA ALA A 249 8.94 -1.18 -11.29
C ALA A 249 10.09 -0.49 -12.00
N ARG A 250 11.24 -1.13 -11.99
CA ARG A 250 12.40 -0.69 -12.77
C ARG A 250 12.05 -0.76 -14.26
N HIS A 251 12.53 0.20 -15.04
CA HIS A 251 12.24 0.24 -16.47
C HIS A 251 12.75 -1.03 -17.17
N GLU A 252 13.89 -1.57 -16.74
CA GLU A 252 14.41 -2.84 -17.25
C GLU A 252 13.42 -3.99 -17.03
N ARG A 253 12.78 -4.06 -15.84
CA ARG A 253 11.79 -5.09 -15.52
C ARG A 253 10.56 -5.01 -16.42
N ILE A 254 10.13 -3.80 -16.77
CA ILE A 254 9.02 -3.58 -17.69
C ILE A 254 9.39 -4.07 -19.09
N LEU A 255 10.60 -3.75 -19.56
CA LEU A 255 11.08 -4.20 -20.88
C LEU A 255 11.19 -5.73 -20.97
N GLU A 256 11.69 -6.38 -19.92
CA GLU A 256 11.83 -7.84 -19.83
C GLU A 256 10.52 -8.60 -20.01
N CYS A 257 9.39 -8.00 -19.60
CA CYS A 257 8.10 -8.69 -19.61
C CYS A 257 7.22 -8.38 -20.82
N LEU A 258 7.64 -7.49 -21.73
CA LEU A 258 6.84 -7.11 -22.90
C LEU A 258 6.59 -8.29 -23.84
N ASP A 259 7.60 -9.13 -24.07
CA ASP A 259 7.49 -10.28 -24.97
C ASP A 259 6.48 -11.32 -24.44
N GLU A 260 6.40 -11.51 -23.12
CA GLU A 260 5.42 -12.40 -22.49
C GLU A 260 3.99 -11.85 -22.65
N ILE A 261 3.81 -10.53 -22.47
CA ILE A 261 2.52 -9.87 -22.68
C ILE A 261 2.08 -9.96 -24.14
N GLU A 262 3.01 -9.78 -25.09
CA GLU A 262 2.73 -9.92 -26.52
C GLU A 262 2.34 -11.35 -26.89
N ALA A 263 3.04 -12.35 -26.35
CA ALA A 263 2.70 -13.76 -26.56
C ALA A 263 1.29 -14.10 -26.03
N ASP A 264 0.97 -13.73 -24.78
CA ASP A 264 -0.36 -13.95 -24.19
C ASP A 264 -1.46 -13.22 -24.99
N MET A 265 -1.15 -12.05 -25.57
CA MET A 265 -2.06 -11.34 -26.47
C MET A 265 -2.28 -12.11 -27.76
N GLU A 266 -1.25 -12.62 -28.42
CA GLU A 266 -1.38 -13.37 -29.67
C GLU A 266 -2.19 -14.66 -29.46
N GLU A 267 -1.94 -15.40 -28.37
CA GLU A 267 -2.72 -16.58 -28.00
C GLU A 267 -4.20 -16.21 -27.81
N GLN A 268 -4.48 -15.14 -27.05
CA GLN A 268 -5.85 -14.72 -26.76
C GLN A 268 -6.58 -14.24 -28.03
N VAL A 269 -5.89 -13.57 -28.96
CA VAL A 269 -6.45 -13.15 -30.25
C VAL A 269 -6.85 -14.37 -31.09
N GLU A 270 -6.01 -15.40 -31.14
CA GLU A 270 -6.28 -16.61 -31.90
C GLU A 270 -7.44 -17.40 -31.27
N TRP A 271 -7.48 -17.50 -29.94
CA TRP A 271 -8.62 -18.08 -29.22
C TRP A 271 -9.94 -17.39 -29.59
N PHE A 272 -9.99 -16.06 -29.58
CA PHE A 272 -11.21 -15.33 -29.98
C PHE A 272 -11.62 -15.60 -31.43
N LYS A 273 -10.66 -15.65 -32.37
CA LYS A 273 -10.96 -15.97 -33.78
C LYS A 273 -11.56 -17.36 -33.94
N GLN A 274 -11.01 -18.36 -33.24
CA GLN A 274 -11.53 -19.74 -33.26
C GLN A 274 -12.95 -19.83 -32.70
N GLN A 275 -13.32 -18.95 -31.76
CA GLN A 275 -14.68 -18.83 -31.22
C GLN A 275 -15.61 -17.95 -32.07
N GLY A 276 -15.17 -17.45 -33.23
CA GLY A 276 -15.95 -16.54 -34.07
C GLY A 276 -16.11 -15.12 -33.52
N LYS A 277 -15.39 -14.76 -32.46
CA LYS A 277 -15.44 -13.47 -31.76
C LYS A 277 -14.44 -12.47 -32.36
N LEU A 278 -14.68 -12.09 -33.62
CA LEU A 278 -13.73 -11.26 -34.38
C LEU A 278 -13.57 -9.83 -33.85
N VAL A 279 -14.63 -9.25 -33.27
CA VAL A 279 -14.61 -7.90 -32.71
C VAL A 279 -13.74 -7.86 -31.45
N GLU A 280 -13.90 -8.84 -30.56
CA GLU A 280 -13.10 -9.01 -29.35
C GLU A 280 -11.63 -9.25 -29.70
N ALA A 281 -11.35 -10.10 -30.70
CA ALA A 281 -10.00 -10.35 -31.20
C ALA A 281 -9.32 -9.06 -31.70
N GLN A 282 -10.04 -8.23 -32.47
CA GLN A 282 -9.52 -6.95 -32.94
C GLN A 282 -9.32 -5.95 -31.80
N ARG A 283 -10.27 -5.90 -30.86
CA ARG A 283 -10.26 -4.98 -29.70
C ARG A 283 -9.05 -5.23 -28.82
N ILE A 284 -8.84 -6.48 -28.40
CA ILE A 284 -7.74 -6.83 -27.50
C ILE A 284 -6.39 -6.58 -28.16
N LYS A 285 -6.24 -6.97 -29.43
CA LYS A 285 -5.01 -6.76 -30.20
C LYS A 285 -4.64 -5.28 -30.28
N ARG A 286 -5.61 -4.42 -30.63
CA ARG A 286 -5.37 -2.98 -30.79
C ARG A 286 -4.97 -2.35 -29.46
N ARG A 287 -5.70 -2.66 -28.39
CA ARG A 287 -5.45 -2.07 -27.07
C ARG A 287 -4.12 -2.53 -26.49
N THR A 288 -3.84 -3.83 -26.48
CA THR A 288 -2.60 -4.35 -25.90
C THR A 288 -1.37 -3.89 -26.68
N ARG A 289 -1.42 -3.80 -28.01
CA ARG A 289 -0.29 -3.24 -28.78
C ARG A 289 0.01 -1.78 -28.45
N TYR A 290 -1.04 -0.96 -28.30
CA TYR A 290 -0.88 0.43 -27.88
C TYR A 290 -0.26 0.51 -26.48
N ASP A 291 -0.75 -0.30 -25.53
CA ASP A 291 -0.18 -0.34 -24.18
C ASP A 291 1.29 -0.80 -24.19
N LEU A 292 1.65 -1.79 -25.02
CA LEU A 292 3.03 -2.27 -25.19
C LEU A 292 3.97 -1.20 -25.79
N GLU A 293 3.50 -0.43 -26.77
CA GLU A 293 4.25 0.71 -27.33
C GLU A 293 4.53 1.76 -26.24
N MET A 294 3.49 2.15 -25.49
CA MET A 294 3.62 3.11 -24.39
C MET A 294 4.56 2.64 -23.27
N LEU A 295 4.46 1.36 -22.88
CA LEU A 295 5.35 0.76 -21.88
C LEU A 295 6.80 0.73 -22.36
N ARG A 296 7.04 0.45 -23.65
CA ARG A 296 8.39 0.43 -24.24
C ARG A 296 9.01 1.82 -24.28
N GLU A 297 8.25 2.85 -24.65
CA GLU A 297 8.77 4.21 -24.82
C GLU A 297 8.90 4.98 -23.50
N THR A 298 7.96 4.78 -22.57
CA THR A 298 7.82 5.63 -21.38
C THR A 298 7.92 4.87 -20.06
N GLY A 299 7.88 3.54 -20.08
CA GLY A 299 7.75 2.72 -18.86
C GLY A 299 6.36 2.82 -18.22
N TRP A 300 5.37 3.43 -18.87
CA TRP A 300 4.05 3.63 -18.29
C TRP A 300 2.94 3.55 -19.34
N CYS A 301 1.76 3.08 -18.93
CA CYS A 301 0.54 3.16 -19.73
C CYS A 301 -0.69 3.33 -18.82
N SER A 302 -1.79 3.80 -19.40
CA SER A 302 -3.05 3.91 -18.64
C SER A 302 -3.59 2.52 -18.31
N GLY A 303 -3.82 2.26 -17.02
CA GLY A 303 -4.26 0.95 -16.56
C GLY A 303 -3.13 -0.08 -16.45
N ILE A 304 -1.88 0.37 -16.26
CA ILE A 304 -0.69 -0.47 -16.06
C ILE A 304 -0.89 -1.57 -15.01
N GLU A 305 -1.75 -1.35 -14.00
CA GLU A 305 -2.07 -2.35 -12.97
C GLU A 305 -2.64 -3.66 -13.55
N ASN A 306 -3.23 -3.64 -14.75
CA ASN A 306 -3.71 -4.83 -15.44
C ASN A 306 -2.59 -5.75 -15.96
N TYR A 307 -1.35 -5.25 -15.97
CA TYR A 307 -0.13 -6.00 -16.30
C TYR A 307 0.70 -6.36 -15.06
N SER A 308 0.19 -6.07 -13.85
CA SER A 308 0.93 -6.28 -12.59
C SER A 308 1.51 -7.68 -12.42
N ARG A 309 0.81 -8.74 -12.86
CA ARG A 309 1.35 -10.12 -12.83
C ARG A 309 2.74 -10.21 -13.45
N TYR A 310 2.90 -9.65 -14.64
CA TYR A 310 4.15 -9.68 -15.40
C TYR A 310 5.21 -8.81 -14.73
N ILE A 311 4.82 -7.59 -14.36
CA ILE A 311 5.70 -6.60 -13.74
C ILE A 311 6.29 -7.15 -12.43
N ASP A 312 5.44 -7.73 -11.58
CA ASP A 312 5.83 -8.36 -10.32
C ASP A 312 6.60 -9.68 -10.50
N GLY A 313 6.60 -10.26 -11.70
CA GLY A 313 7.18 -11.59 -11.96
C GLY A 313 6.44 -12.74 -11.30
N ARG A 314 5.13 -12.56 -11.08
CA ARG A 314 4.27 -13.56 -10.45
C ARG A 314 3.83 -14.62 -11.46
N ALA A 315 3.72 -15.87 -11.01
CA ALA A 315 3.12 -16.94 -11.78
C ALA A 315 1.61 -16.72 -11.98
N LYS A 316 1.05 -17.31 -13.05
CA LYS A 316 -0.41 -17.28 -13.31
C LYS A 316 -1.20 -17.78 -12.11
N GLY A 317 -2.17 -16.98 -11.67
CA GLY A 317 -3.01 -17.28 -10.50
C GLY A 317 -2.36 -17.03 -9.13
N GLN A 318 -1.06 -16.76 -9.05
CA GLN A 318 -0.38 -16.43 -7.79
C GLN A 318 -1.01 -15.18 -7.16
N ARG A 319 -1.20 -15.21 -5.83
CA ARG A 319 -1.77 -14.07 -5.11
C ARG A 319 -0.91 -12.81 -5.28
N PRO A 320 -1.53 -11.62 -5.29
CA PRO A 320 -0.79 -10.36 -5.26
C PRO A 320 -0.09 -10.17 -3.91
N TYR A 321 0.93 -9.31 -3.91
CA TYR A 321 1.44 -8.71 -2.68
C TYR A 321 0.44 -7.67 -2.18
N THR A 322 0.31 -7.55 -0.87
CA THR A 322 -0.68 -6.70 -0.19
C THR A 322 -0.05 -6.04 1.03
N LEU A 323 -0.82 -5.25 1.79
CA LEU A 323 -0.30 -4.66 3.02
C LEU A 323 0.14 -5.73 4.02
N LEU A 324 -0.53 -6.89 4.02
CA LEU A 324 -0.22 -8.00 4.92
C LEU A 324 1.19 -8.55 4.70
N ASP A 325 1.72 -8.45 3.48
CA ASP A 325 3.10 -8.85 3.16
C ASP A 325 4.16 -7.87 3.65
N TYR A 326 3.76 -6.67 4.09
CA TYR A 326 4.67 -5.68 4.70
C TYR A 326 4.83 -5.88 6.21
N PHE A 327 3.90 -6.59 6.85
CA PHE A 327 4.03 -6.96 8.25
C PHE A 327 5.11 -8.05 8.41
N PRO A 328 5.77 -8.13 9.58
CA PRO A 328 6.56 -9.31 9.91
C PRO A 328 5.67 -10.55 10.04
N ASP A 329 6.28 -11.74 10.00
CA ASP A 329 5.56 -13.02 10.09
C ASP A 329 4.67 -13.13 11.35
N GLU A 330 5.11 -12.53 12.46
CA GLU A 330 4.36 -12.46 13.71
C GLU A 330 3.83 -11.04 13.94
N PHE A 331 2.54 -10.83 13.69
CA PHE A 331 1.82 -9.60 13.98
C PHE A 331 0.41 -9.92 14.54
N LEU A 332 -0.17 -8.98 15.28
CA LEU A 332 -1.52 -9.09 15.82
C LEU A 332 -2.53 -8.53 14.81
N MET A 333 -3.62 -9.24 14.56
CA MET A 333 -4.73 -8.77 13.76
C MET A 333 -5.96 -8.57 14.65
N ILE A 334 -6.49 -7.35 14.68
CA ILE A 334 -7.73 -7.00 15.36
C ILE A 334 -8.77 -6.75 14.28
N ILE A 335 -9.86 -7.50 14.31
CA ILE A 335 -10.95 -7.34 13.35
C ILE A 335 -12.13 -6.69 14.05
N ASP A 336 -12.26 -5.39 13.83
CA ASP A 336 -13.30 -4.57 14.42
C ASP A 336 -14.64 -4.75 13.72
N GLU A 337 -15.73 -4.80 14.51
CA GLU A 337 -17.07 -5.15 14.06
C GLU A 337 -17.05 -6.36 13.12
N SER A 338 -16.42 -7.44 13.61
CA SER A 338 -16.08 -8.64 12.83
C SER A 338 -17.27 -9.26 12.07
N HIS A 339 -18.48 -9.15 12.62
CA HIS A 339 -19.72 -9.61 11.97
C HIS A 339 -20.04 -8.88 10.66
N MET A 340 -19.52 -7.66 10.45
CA MET A 340 -19.59 -6.90 9.19
C MET A 340 -18.29 -6.99 8.38
N THR A 341 -17.14 -6.91 9.05
CA THR A 341 -15.82 -6.84 8.38
C THR A 341 -15.47 -8.14 7.66
N ILE A 342 -15.73 -9.31 8.26
CA ILE A 342 -15.42 -10.61 7.65
C ILE A 342 -16.23 -10.86 6.36
N PRO A 343 -17.58 -10.68 6.34
CA PRO A 343 -18.34 -10.78 5.10
C PRO A 343 -17.87 -9.83 4.01
N GLN A 344 -17.48 -8.60 4.38
CA GLN A 344 -16.98 -7.61 3.42
C GLN A 344 -15.67 -8.07 2.77
N ILE A 345 -14.69 -8.53 3.56
CA ILE A 345 -13.41 -9.08 3.07
C ILE A 345 -13.67 -10.18 2.04
N ARG A 346 -14.55 -11.14 2.37
CA ARG A 346 -14.94 -12.24 1.47
C ARG A 346 -15.59 -11.75 0.17
N GLY A 347 -16.35 -10.65 0.23
CA GLY A 347 -17.05 -10.09 -0.92
C GLY A 347 -16.14 -9.41 -1.95
N MET A 348 -14.98 -8.87 -1.53
CA MET A 348 -14.14 -8.02 -2.40
C MET A 348 -13.64 -8.75 -3.65
N TYR A 349 -13.11 -9.98 -3.51
CA TYR A 349 -12.63 -10.77 -4.64
C TYR A 349 -13.74 -11.11 -5.64
N ASN A 350 -14.90 -11.54 -5.14
CA ASN A 350 -16.01 -11.97 -6.01
C ASN A 350 -16.55 -10.81 -6.85
N GLY A 351 -16.67 -9.62 -6.25
CA GLY A 351 -17.06 -8.40 -6.97
C GLY A 351 -16.03 -7.99 -8.04
N ASP A 352 -14.75 -7.98 -7.69
CA ASP A 352 -13.68 -7.64 -8.64
C ASP A 352 -13.59 -8.64 -9.80
N ARG A 353 -13.63 -9.93 -9.49
CA ARG A 353 -13.58 -11.01 -10.48
C ARG A 353 -14.74 -10.93 -11.46
N SER A 354 -15.98 -10.76 -10.98
CA SER A 354 -17.18 -10.66 -11.82
C SER A 354 -17.07 -9.49 -12.81
N ARG A 355 -16.66 -8.32 -12.32
CA ARG A 355 -16.45 -7.13 -13.17
C ARG A 355 -15.37 -7.36 -14.24
N LYS A 356 -14.21 -7.89 -13.84
CA LYS A 356 -13.09 -8.12 -14.76
C LYS A 356 -13.33 -9.26 -15.74
N GLN A 357 -14.13 -10.26 -15.37
CA GLN A 357 -14.49 -11.35 -16.26
C GLN A 357 -15.19 -10.83 -17.51
N ASN A 358 -16.12 -9.86 -17.37
CA ASN A 358 -16.74 -9.21 -18.52
C ASN A 358 -15.72 -8.46 -19.40
N LEU A 359 -14.73 -7.79 -18.82
CA LEU A 359 -13.68 -7.12 -19.60
C LEU A 359 -12.86 -8.14 -20.40
N VAL A 360 -12.55 -9.30 -19.81
CA VAL A 360 -11.81 -10.37 -20.48
C VAL A 360 -12.65 -11.04 -21.55
N ASP A 361 -13.88 -11.44 -21.24
CA ASP A 361 -14.77 -12.19 -22.15
C ASP A 361 -15.12 -11.43 -23.43
N TYR A 362 -15.07 -10.10 -23.35
CA TYR A 362 -15.32 -9.16 -24.43
C TYR A 362 -14.03 -8.46 -24.93
N GLY A 363 -12.84 -8.99 -24.63
CA GLY A 363 -11.59 -8.55 -25.27
C GLY A 363 -11.17 -7.11 -24.95
N PHE A 364 -11.57 -6.55 -23.82
CA PHE A 364 -11.05 -5.28 -23.31
C PHE A 364 -9.73 -5.44 -22.55
N ARG A 365 -9.52 -6.59 -21.91
CA ARG A 365 -8.29 -6.90 -21.15
C ARG A 365 -7.87 -8.36 -21.36
N LEU A 366 -6.57 -8.63 -21.19
CA LEU A 366 -6.02 -10.00 -21.18
C LEU A 366 -6.52 -10.79 -19.97
N PRO A 367 -6.58 -12.14 -20.05
CA PRO A 367 -6.89 -12.98 -18.89
C PRO A 367 -5.99 -12.72 -17.68
N SER A 368 -4.74 -12.31 -17.90
CA SER A 368 -3.79 -11.91 -16.84
C SER A 368 -4.30 -10.75 -15.97
N ALA A 369 -5.20 -9.90 -16.47
CA ALA A 369 -5.78 -8.80 -15.69
C ALA A 369 -6.60 -9.28 -14.49
N LEU A 370 -7.03 -10.55 -14.50
CA LEU A 370 -7.70 -11.21 -13.38
C LEU A 370 -6.75 -11.57 -12.23
N ASP A 371 -5.43 -11.57 -12.48
CA ASP A 371 -4.39 -11.80 -11.47
C ASP A 371 -3.96 -10.50 -10.76
N ASN A 372 -4.41 -9.35 -11.27
CA ASN A 372 -4.54 -8.11 -10.49
C ASN A 372 -5.88 -8.20 -9.75
N ARG A 373 -5.90 -8.35 -8.43
CA ARG A 373 -7.14 -8.59 -7.67
C ARG A 373 -6.89 -8.30 -6.20
N PRO A 374 -7.92 -8.22 -5.34
CA PRO A 374 -7.72 -8.42 -3.92
C PRO A 374 -7.44 -9.90 -3.61
N LEU A 375 -7.02 -10.17 -2.37
CA LEU A 375 -6.90 -11.54 -1.86
C LEU A 375 -8.24 -12.27 -1.91
N LYS A 376 -8.19 -13.57 -2.18
CA LYS A 376 -9.27 -14.49 -1.86
C LYS A 376 -9.35 -14.65 -0.35
N PHE A 377 -10.50 -15.08 0.16
CA PHE A 377 -10.66 -15.26 1.60
C PHE A 377 -9.69 -16.32 2.14
N GLU A 378 -9.46 -17.39 1.40
CA GLU A 378 -8.53 -18.46 1.76
C GLU A 378 -7.06 -17.99 1.77
N GLU A 379 -6.72 -17.00 0.94
CA GLU A 379 -5.40 -16.37 0.94
C GLU A 379 -5.25 -15.41 2.13
N PHE A 380 -6.33 -14.73 2.53
CA PHE A 380 -6.37 -13.88 3.72
C PHE A 380 -6.27 -14.71 5.01
N GLU A 381 -6.95 -15.86 5.09
CA GLU A 381 -6.87 -16.80 6.22
C GLU A 381 -5.43 -17.24 6.50
N GLY A 382 -4.57 -17.32 5.49
CA GLY A 382 -3.14 -17.63 5.65
C GLY A 382 -2.35 -16.60 6.47
N PHE A 383 -2.90 -15.40 6.71
CA PHE A 383 -2.30 -14.37 7.56
C PHE A 383 -2.95 -14.31 8.96
N MET A 384 -3.95 -15.15 9.24
CA MET A 384 -4.76 -15.09 10.46
C MET A 384 -4.17 -15.94 11.60
N ASN A 385 -2.90 -15.70 11.96
CA ASN A 385 -2.19 -16.47 12.99
C ASN A 385 -2.38 -15.94 14.41
N HIS A 386 -2.72 -14.67 14.60
CA HIS A 386 -3.01 -14.09 15.91
C HIS A 386 -4.12 -13.07 15.76
N VAL A 387 -5.37 -13.52 15.89
CA VAL A 387 -6.55 -12.73 15.56
C VAL A 387 -7.47 -12.55 16.76
N ILE A 388 -7.80 -11.30 17.05
CA ILE A 388 -8.84 -10.94 18.00
C ILE A 388 -10.00 -10.30 17.23
N TYR A 389 -11.14 -10.99 17.22
CA TYR A 389 -12.40 -10.44 16.72
C TYR A 389 -13.05 -9.60 17.81
N THR A 390 -13.41 -8.36 17.51
CA THR A 390 -14.28 -7.57 18.38
C THR A 390 -15.68 -7.53 17.76
N THR A 391 -16.70 -7.66 18.60
CA THR A 391 -18.11 -7.52 18.20
C THR A 391 -18.99 -7.09 19.34
#